data_AF-A0A959C0F3-F1
#
_entry.id   AF-A0A959C0F3-F1
#
_cell.length_a   1.000
_cell.length_b   1.000
_cell.length_c   1.000
_cell.angle_alpha   90.00
_cell.angle_beta   90.00
_cell.angle_gamma   90.00
#
_symmetry.space_group_name_H-M   'P 1'
#
loop_
_entity.id
_entity.type
_entity.pdbx_description
1 polymer ?
#
loop_
_entity_poly.entity_id
_entity_poly.type
_entity_poly.pdbx_seq_one_letter_code
_entity_poly.pdbx_strand_id
1 'polypeptide(L)'
;SALTALTTSFCVDFLNFEKSGLSEESKQRTRFFVHIGVSVLLFLIIIIFNAIHNEAVISSLFVAAGYTYGPILGLFAFGLFTRYQVRSALVVPVALIAPVLSFFLNKYSEQLFFGFQFGFLIIALNGLLTFLGLLAIAQRGEAEAA
;
A
#
# COMPACT_ATOMS: atom_id res chain seq x y z
N SER A 1 -10.59 13.24 -6.85
CA SER A 1 -10.93 11.81 -6.89
C SER A 1 -9.64 10.99 -6.87
N ALA A 2 -9.72 9.65 -6.71
CA ALA A 2 -8.53 8.77 -6.80
C ALA A 2 -7.78 8.94 -8.13
N LEU A 3 -8.51 9.14 -9.23
CA LEU A 3 -7.94 9.36 -10.55
C LEU A 3 -7.17 10.69 -10.67
N THR A 4 -7.69 11.77 -10.05
CA THR A 4 -6.96 13.03 -9.94
C THR A 4 -5.67 12.87 -9.14
N ALA A 5 -5.71 12.15 -8.01
CA ALA A 5 -4.52 11.90 -7.20
C ALA A 5 -3.45 11.14 -8.00
N LEU A 6 -3.85 10.10 -8.75
CA LEU A 6 -2.93 9.34 -9.60
C LEU A 6 -2.35 10.20 -10.73
N THR A 7 -3.16 11.05 -11.35
CA THR A 7 -2.70 12.03 -12.35
C THR A 7 -1.66 12.97 -11.77
N THR A 8 -1.91 13.51 -10.57
CA THR A 8 -1.00 14.44 -9.89
C THR A 8 0.29 13.74 -9.50
N SER A 9 0.23 12.57 -8.86
CA SER A 9 1.42 11.77 -8.53
C SER A 9 2.22 11.43 -9.79
N PHE A 10 1.58 11.07 -10.90
CA PHE A 10 2.31 10.84 -12.14
C PHE A 10 3.03 12.09 -12.67
N CYS A 11 2.34 13.24 -12.67
CA CYS A 11 2.94 14.50 -13.15
C CYS A 11 4.08 15.00 -12.24
N VAL A 12 3.95 14.83 -10.93
CA VAL A 12 4.95 15.27 -9.95
C VAL A 12 6.09 14.27 -9.84
N ASP A 13 5.81 13.00 -9.63
CA ASP A 13 6.82 11.99 -9.32
C ASP A 13 7.55 11.48 -10.58
N PHE A 14 6.83 11.29 -11.69
CA PHE A 14 7.43 10.74 -12.93
C PHE A 14 7.85 11.83 -13.92
N LEU A 15 6.98 12.82 -14.14
CA LEU A 15 7.30 13.93 -15.06
C LEU A 15 8.05 15.08 -14.38
N ASN A 16 8.25 15.00 -13.06
CA ASN A 16 9.06 15.92 -12.27
C ASN A 16 8.67 17.39 -12.46
N PHE A 17 7.35 17.67 -12.49
CA PHE A 17 6.81 18.99 -12.80
C PHE A 17 7.29 20.11 -11.87
N GLU A 18 7.75 19.78 -10.66
CA GLU A 18 8.34 20.75 -9.73
C GLU A 18 9.70 21.26 -10.20
N LYS A 19 10.48 20.42 -10.88
CA LYS A 19 11.82 20.76 -11.37
C LYS A 19 11.85 21.07 -12.87
N SER A 20 10.70 20.97 -13.54
CA SER A 20 10.60 21.26 -14.97
C SER A 20 10.49 22.77 -15.19
N GLY A 21 11.38 23.33 -16.01
CA GLY A 21 11.34 24.73 -16.45
C GLY A 21 10.22 25.02 -17.48
N LEU A 22 9.16 24.20 -17.49
CA LEU A 22 8.03 24.34 -18.41
C LEU A 22 7.12 25.50 -18.00
N SER A 23 6.52 26.18 -18.97
CA SER A 23 5.49 27.19 -18.70
C SER A 23 4.24 26.54 -18.08
N GLU A 24 3.50 27.32 -17.28
CA GLU A 24 2.27 26.82 -16.64
C GLU A 24 1.21 26.37 -17.64
N GLU A 25 1.11 27.04 -18.79
CA GLU A 25 0.22 26.63 -19.89
C GLU A 25 0.60 25.24 -20.46
N SER A 26 1.90 24.98 -20.63
CA SER A 26 2.41 23.69 -21.09
C SER A 26 2.14 22.58 -20.06
N LYS A 27 2.35 22.87 -18.77
CA LYS A 27 2.04 21.94 -17.68
C LYS A 27 0.56 21.60 -17.64
N GLN A 28 -0.33 22.59 -17.80
CA GLN A 28 -1.77 22.38 -17.80
C GLN A 28 -2.19 21.46 -18.96
N ARG A 29 -1.66 21.70 -20.16
CA ARG A 29 -1.94 20.85 -21.33
C ARG A 29 -1.46 19.42 -21.11
N THR A 30 -0.26 19.23 -20.57
CA THR A 30 0.26 17.89 -20.27
C THR A 30 -0.56 17.20 -19.18
N ARG A 31 -0.96 17.88 -18.10
CA ARG A 31 -1.86 17.29 -17.08
C ARG A 31 -3.15 16.78 -17.68
N PHE A 32 -3.74 17.54 -18.61
CA PHE A 32 -4.96 17.12 -19.30
C PHE A 32 -4.76 15.82 -20.09
N PHE A 33 -3.68 15.72 -20.87
CA PHE A 33 -3.36 14.50 -21.61
C PHE A 33 -3.03 13.31 -20.69
N VAL A 34 -2.30 13.55 -19.60
CA VAL A 34 -2.03 12.50 -18.58
C VAL A 34 -3.34 12.04 -17.96
N HIS A 35 -4.26 12.94 -17.61
CA HIS A 35 -5.55 12.60 -17.02
C HIS A 35 -6.39 11.71 -17.94
N ILE A 36 -6.43 12.04 -19.24
CA ILE A 36 -7.08 11.20 -20.25
C ILE A 36 -6.39 9.84 -20.35
N GLY A 37 -5.05 9.83 -20.43
CA GLY A 37 -4.27 8.59 -20.51
C GLY A 37 -4.51 7.67 -19.32
N VAL A 38 -4.49 8.21 -18.11
CA VAL A 38 -4.83 7.48 -16.87
C VAL A 38 -6.27 6.96 -16.89
N SER A 39 -7.22 7.75 -17.38
CA SER A 39 -8.63 7.34 -17.45
C SER A 39 -8.83 6.18 -18.42
N VAL A 40 -8.24 6.26 -19.61
CA VAL A 40 -8.30 5.19 -20.61
C VAL A 40 -7.61 3.93 -20.09
N LEU A 41 -6.42 4.07 -19.49
CA LEU A 41 -5.69 2.95 -18.91
C LEU A 41 -6.52 2.24 -17.83
N LEU A 42 -7.10 2.99 -16.90
CA LEU A 42 -7.92 2.43 -15.83
C LEU A 42 -9.15 1.70 -16.40
N PHE A 43 -9.81 2.28 -17.39
CA PHE A 43 -10.93 1.66 -18.08
C PHE A 43 -10.55 0.32 -18.74
N LEU A 44 -9.41 0.28 -19.44
CA LEU A 44 -8.90 -0.95 -20.05
C LEU A 44 -8.57 -2.01 -19.00
N ILE A 45 -7.92 -1.64 -17.89
CA ILE A 45 -7.62 -2.55 -16.78
C ILE A 45 -8.93 -3.16 -16.23
N ILE A 46 -9.97 -2.35 -16.04
CA ILE A 46 -11.27 -2.84 -15.55
C ILE A 46 -11.88 -3.87 -16.51
N ILE A 47 -11.88 -3.61 -17.82
CA ILE A 47 -12.39 -4.55 -18.83
C ILE A 47 -11.58 -5.86 -18.81
N ILE A 48 -10.24 -5.77 -18.79
CA ILE A 48 -9.36 -6.94 -18.78
C ILE A 48 -9.60 -7.79 -17.52
N PHE A 49 -9.67 -7.17 -16.34
CA PHE A 49 -9.94 -7.88 -15.09
C PHE A 49 -11.33 -8.51 -15.08
N ASN A 50 -12.34 -7.82 -15.59
CA ASN A 50 -13.69 -8.35 -15.70
C ASN A 50 -13.78 -9.53 -16.69
N ALA A 51 -12.95 -9.55 -17.73
CA ALA A 51 -12.92 -10.66 -18.70
C ALA A 51 -12.14 -11.89 -18.18
N ILE A 52 -11.12 -11.70 -17.34
CA ILE A 52 -10.27 -12.80 -16.82
C ILE A 52 -10.85 -13.38 -15.53
N HIS A 53 -11.42 -12.55 -14.66
CA HIS A 53 -11.90 -12.97 -13.34
C HIS A 53 -13.43 -12.93 -13.27
N ASN A 54 -14.04 -14.04 -12.83
CA ASN A 54 -15.47 -14.11 -12.52
C ASN A 54 -15.82 -13.48 -11.14
N GLU A 55 -14.84 -12.90 -10.46
CA GLU A 55 -15.03 -12.18 -9.20
C GLU A 55 -15.25 -10.69 -9.44
N ALA A 56 -15.93 -10.03 -8.50
CA ALA A 56 -16.07 -8.58 -8.55
C ALA A 56 -14.68 -7.91 -8.51
N VAL A 57 -14.33 -7.15 -9.54
CA VAL A 57 -13.04 -6.40 -9.66
C VAL A 57 -12.70 -5.63 -8.38
N ILE A 58 -13.73 -5.07 -7.73
CA ILE A 58 -13.62 -4.35 -6.47
C ILE A 58 -13.10 -5.26 -5.34
N SER A 59 -13.59 -6.50 -5.23
CA SER A 59 -13.14 -7.47 -4.23
C SER A 59 -11.66 -7.78 -4.41
N SER A 60 -11.24 -8.13 -5.63
CA SER A 60 -9.84 -8.44 -5.92
C SER A 60 -8.92 -7.24 -5.66
N LEU A 61 -9.38 -6.02 -5.97
CA LEU A 61 -8.67 -4.78 -5.64
C LEU A 61 -8.48 -4.63 -4.12
N PHE A 62 -9.52 -4.85 -3.32
CA PHE A 62 -9.44 -4.76 -1.86
C PHE A 62 -8.54 -5.84 -1.26
N VAL A 63 -8.55 -7.06 -1.81
CA VAL A 63 -7.64 -8.12 -1.39
C VAL A 63 -6.19 -7.70 -1.65
N ALA A 64 -5.88 -7.24 -2.87
CA ALA A 64 -4.55 -6.76 -3.21
C ALA A 64 -4.11 -5.59 -2.32
N ALA A 65 -4.99 -4.60 -2.12
CA ALA A 65 -4.77 -3.47 -1.22
C ALA A 65 -4.55 -3.92 0.23
N GLY A 66 -5.25 -4.95 0.70
CA GLY A 66 -5.06 -5.49 2.04
C GLY A 66 -3.66 -6.05 2.28
N TYR A 67 -3.06 -6.69 1.28
CA TYR A 67 -1.71 -7.23 1.39
C TYR A 67 -0.60 -6.19 1.19
N THR A 68 -0.82 -5.14 0.39
CA THR A 68 0.19 -4.10 0.11
C THR A 68 0.13 -2.93 1.09
N TYR A 69 -1.07 -2.50 1.49
CA TYR A 69 -1.26 -1.43 2.47
C TYR A 69 -1.15 -1.92 3.91
N GLY A 70 -1.30 -3.23 4.17
CA GLY A 70 -1.05 -3.82 5.48
C GLY A 70 0.32 -3.43 6.06
N PRO A 71 1.43 -3.72 5.37
CA PRO A 71 2.76 -3.36 5.88
C PRO A 71 2.96 -1.85 6.03
N ILE A 72 2.44 -1.04 5.10
CA ILE A 72 2.51 0.42 5.18
C ILE A 72 1.78 0.92 6.43
N LEU A 73 0.59 0.38 6.71
CA LEU A 73 -0.18 0.68 7.91
C LEU A 73 0.58 0.30 9.18
N GLY A 74 1.20 -0.88 9.20
CA GLY A 74 2.01 -1.34 10.34
C GLY A 74 3.25 -0.48 10.58
N LEU A 75 3.96 -0.09 9.52
CA LEU A 75 5.10 0.82 9.58
C LEU A 75 4.70 2.21 10.11
N PHE A 76 3.60 2.75 9.60
CA PHE A 76 3.08 4.05 10.01
C PHE A 76 2.62 4.02 11.47
N ALA A 77 1.87 3.00 11.87
CA ALA A 77 1.46 2.81 13.26
C ALA A 77 2.68 2.65 14.20
N PHE A 78 3.71 1.92 13.78
CA PHE A 78 4.93 1.75 14.57
C PHE A 78 5.64 3.07 14.81
N GLY A 79 5.81 3.89 13.76
CA GLY A 79 6.40 5.22 13.88
C GLY A 79 5.56 6.21 14.70
N LEU A 80 4.23 6.06 14.69
CA LEU A 80 3.33 6.95 15.44
C LEU A 80 3.26 6.59 16.94
N PHE A 81 3.21 5.30 17.27
CA PHE A 81 2.98 4.82 18.62
C PHE A 81 4.24 4.42 19.40
N THR A 82 5.40 4.32 18.74
CA THR A 82 6.65 3.94 19.39
C THR A 82 7.75 4.95 19.14
N ARG A 83 8.70 5.07 20.08
CA ARG A 83 9.93 5.87 19.92
C ARG A 83 11.15 5.00 19.58
N TYR A 84 10.93 3.71 19.34
CA TYR A 84 12.02 2.79 19.10
C TYR A 84 12.52 2.93 17.67
N GLN A 85 13.82 2.69 17.49
CA GLN A 85 14.42 2.70 16.17
C GLN A 85 14.62 1.26 15.68
N VAL A 86 14.34 1.05 14.41
CA VAL A 86 14.57 -0.22 13.73
C VAL A 86 15.62 0.02 12.67
N ARG A 87 16.58 -0.91 12.55
CA ARG A 87 17.59 -0.86 11.50
C ARG A 87 16.89 -0.93 10.15
N SER A 88 17.13 0.05 9.27
CA SER A 88 16.44 0.17 7.98
C SER A 88 16.51 -1.10 7.13
N ALA A 89 17.62 -1.84 7.19
CA ALA A 89 17.79 -3.10 6.46
C ALA A 89 16.83 -4.22 6.92
N LEU A 90 16.36 -4.20 8.16
CA LEU A 90 15.45 -5.23 8.71
C LEU A 90 13.98 -4.92 8.46
N VAL A 91 13.65 -3.68 8.10
CA VAL A 91 12.28 -3.25 7.78
C VAL A 91 11.74 -4.00 6.57
N VAL A 92 12.56 -4.14 5.51
CA VAL A 92 12.13 -4.78 4.25
C VAL A 92 11.79 -6.26 4.46
N PRO A 93 12.63 -7.09 5.10
CA PRO A 93 12.25 -8.47 5.45
C PRO A 93 10.94 -8.56 6.23
N VAL A 94 10.73 -7.71 7.24
CA VAL A 94 9.48 -7.73 8.03
C VAL A 94 8.27 -7.40 7.17
N ALA A 95 8.38 -6.37 6.32
CA ALA A 95 7.31 -5.94 5.42
C ALA A 95 6.96 -6.98 4.33
N LEU A 96 7.88 -7.91 4.02
CA LEU A 96 7.63 -9.03 3.10
C LEU A 96 7.11 -10.28 3.83
N ILE A 97 7.63 -10.56 5.02
CA ILE A 97 7.22 -11.73 5.82
C ILE A 97 5.79 -11.56 6.33
N ALA A 98 5.39 -10.36 6.76
CA ALA A 98 4.06 -10.11 7.30
C ALA A 98 2.92 -10.47 6.31
N PRO A 99 2.93 -10.03 5.03
CA PRO A 99 1.96 -10.49 4.04
C PRO A 99 1.91 -11.99 3.83
N VAL A 100 3.08 -12.65 3.83
CA VAL A 100 3.15 -14.12 3.67
C VAL A 100 2.50 -14.82 4.86
N LEU A 101 2.81 -14.38 6.08
CA LEU A 101 2.19 -14.92 7.30
C LEU A 101 0.68 -14.65 7.32
N SER A 102 0.25 -13.43 6.99
CA SER A 102 -1.16 -13.08 6.87
C SER A 102 -1.88 -13.95 5.85
N PHE A 103 -1.26 -14.24 4.71
CA PHE A 103 -1.83 -15.10 3.68
C PHE A 103 -2.09 -16.52 4.21
N PHE A 104 -1.11 -17.11 4.89
CA PHE A 104 -1.29 -18.45 5.49
C PHE A 104 -2.34 -18.44 6.60
N LEU A 105 -2.34 -17.43 7.47
CA LEU A 105 -3.36 -17.29 8.52
C LEU A 105 -4.76 -17.14 7.94
N ASN A 106 -4.92 -16.39 6.84
CA ASN A 106 -6.19 -16.27 6.15
C ASN A 106 -6.61 -17.60 5.50
N LYS A 107 -5.67 -18.30 4.86
CA LYS A 107 -5.92 -19.60 4.19
C LYS A 107 -6.41 -20.68 5.16
N TYR A 108 -5.86 -20.72 6.36
CA TYR A 108 -6.25 -21.70 7.39
C TYR A 108 -7.21 -21.13 8.44
N SER A 109 -7.76 -19.93 8.20
CA SER A 109 -8.52 -19.19 9.22
C SER A 109 -9.73 -19.95 9.74
N GLU A 110 -10.50 -20.59 8.86
CA GLU A 110 -11.68 -21.36 9.27
C GLU A 110 -11.35 -22.52 10.21
N GLN A 111 -10.19 -23.16 10.02
CA GLN A 111 -9.75 -24.28 10.86
C GLN A 111 -9.15 -23.79 12.18
N LEU A 112 -8.37 -22.70 12.12
CA LEU A 112 -7.66 -22.15 13.28
C LEU A 112 -8.55 -21.30 14.20
N PHE A 113 -9.59 -20.68 13.65
CA PHE A 113 -10.43 -19.68 14.34
C PHE A 113 -11.93 -20.03 14.32
N PHE A 114 -12.27 -21.32 14.45
CA PHE A 114 -13.67 -21.78 14.61
C PHE A 114 -14.64 -21.29 13.51
N GLY A 115 -14.21 -21.32 12.25
CA GLY A 115 -15.01 -20.86 11.10
C GLY A 115 -14.91 -19.37 10.79
N PHE A 116 -14.06 -18.62 11.50
CA PHE A 116 -13.85 -17.20 11.20
C PHE A 116 -13.09 -16.99 9.89
N GLN A 117 -13.58 -16.05 9.07
CA GLN A 117 -12.93 -15.60 7.84
C GLN A 117 -12.50 -14.14 7.98
N PHE A 118 -11.23 -13.83 7.68
CA PHE A 118 -10.76 -12.45 7.81
C PHE A 118 -11.39 -11.50 6.79
N GLY A 119 -11.56 -11.94 5.54
CA GLY A 119 -12.03 -11.06 4.46
C GLY A 119 -11.18 -9.78 4.37
N PHE A 120 -11.82 -8.61 4.44
CA PHE A 120 -11.12 -7.33 4.42
C PHE A 120 -10.30 -7.03 5.69
N LEU A 121 -10.51 -7.76 6.79
CA LEU A 121 -9.70 -7.61 8.01
C LEU A 121 -8.24 -8.06 7.81
N ILE A 122 -7.93 -8.69 6.68
CA ILE A 122 -6.56 -9.06 6.31
C ILE A 122 -5.60 -7.86 6.34
N ILE A 123 -6.09 -6.66 6.03
CA ILE A 123 -5.29 -5.42 6.11
C ILE A 123 -4.84 -5.13 7.54
N ALA A 124 -5.75 -5.31 8.51
CA ALA A 124 -5.48 -5.07 9.92
C ALA A 124 -4.57 -6.15 10.49
N LEU A 125 -4.80 -7.42 10.13
CA LEU A 125 -3.92 -8.53 10.52
C LEU A 125 -2.50 -8.30 10.01
N ASN A 126 -2.35 -7.93 8.73
CA ASN A 126 -1.06 -7.70 8.10
C ASN A 126 -0.34 -6.48 8.71
N GLY A 127 -1.07 -5.39 8.95
CA GLY A 127 -0.54 -4.24 9.68
C GLY A 127 -0.09 -4.59 11.09
N LEU A 128 -0.87 -5.39 11.81
CA LEU A 128 -0.51 -5.86 13.15
C LEU A 128 0.75 -6.73 13.13
N LEU A 129 0.84 -7.70 12.23
CA LEU A 129 2.04 -8.55 12.12
C LEU A 129 3.28 -7.74 11.75
N THR A 130 3.13 -6.75 10.87
CA THR A 130 4.23 -5.84 10.54
C THR A 130 4.66 -5.02 11.76
N PHE A 131 3.70 -4.44 12.50
CA PHE A 131 3.98 -3.68 13.72
C PHE A 131 4.70 -4.55 14.78
N LEU A 132 4.20 -5.75 15.03
CA LEU A 132 4.79 -6.68 16.00
C LEU A 132 6.16 -7.17 15.56
N GLY A 133 6.33 -7.44 14.26
CA GLY A 133 7.62 -7.82 13.68
C GLY A 133 8.66 -6.72 13.87
N LEU A 134 8.30 -5.46 13.63
CA LEU A 134 9.16 -4.30 13.88
C LEU A 134 9.47 -4.16 15.38
N LEU A 135 8.48 -4.30 16.25
CA LEU A 135 8.65 -4.23 17.70
C LEU A 135 9.62 -5.28 18.24
N ALA A 136 9.60 -6.50 17.68
CA ALA A 136 10.49 -7.59 18.08
C ALA A 136 11.97 -7.33 17.73
N ILE A 137 12.23 -6.55 16.69
CA ILE A 137 13.60 -6.19 16.24
C ILE A 137 14.00 -4.76 16.62
N ALA A 138 13.10 -4.05 17.30
CA ALA A 138 13.30 -2.67 17.67
C ALA A 138 14.36 -2.53 18.76
N GLN A 139 15.23 -1.55 18.60
CA GLN A 139 16.24 -1.21 19.59
C GLN A 139 15.80 0.07 20.30
N ARG A 140 16.02 0.13 21.61
CA ARG A 140 15.83 1.36 22.38
C ARG A 140 16.89 2.35 21.92
N GLY A 141 16.51 3.24 21.00
CA GLY A 141 17.33 4.40 20.68
C GLY A 141 17.56 5.16 21.98
N GLU A 142 18.81 5.46 22.30
CA GLU A 142 19.12 6.44 23.32
C GLU A 142 18.29 7.68 23.00
N ALA A 143 17.45 8.10 23.94
CA ALA A 143 16.76 9.37 23.81
C ALA A 143 17.87 10.41 23.66
N GLU A 144 17.98 11.01 22.48
CA GLU A 144 18.85 12.16 22.27
C GLU A 144 18.41 13.19 23.33
N ALA A 145 19.24 13.33 24.36
CA ALA A 145 19.02 14.23 25.46
C ALA A 145 19.08 15.64 24.88
N ALA A 146 17.91 16.23 24.69
CA ALA A 146 17.75 17.64 24.34
C ALA A 146 18.21 18.53 25.50
#